data_AF-A0A7J6WAU3-F1
#
_entry.id   AF-A0A7J6WAU3-F1
#
_cell.length_a   1.000
_cell.length_b   1.000
_cell.length_c   1.000
_cell.angle_alpha   90.00
_cell.angle_beta   90.00
_cell.angle_gamma   90.00
#
_symmetry.space_group_name_H-M   'P 1'
#
loop_
_entity.id
_entity.type
_entity.pdbx_description
1 polymer ?
#
loop_
_entity_poly.entity_id
_entity_poly.type
_entity_poly.pdbx_seq_one_letter_code
_entity_poly.pdbx_strand_id
1 'polypeptide(L)'
;MMYSVFDAGNYFVIPGTPDQAWEANSLKAVDNQDDLRAKMGYGHDDFVIAIVGSEFSYSGLWLEHAFVLQALLPLFSDFQSNNSSSSHLKVAILRGNSSTNYKVAVEAIALKLGYPKGTVEHNGIDGDVNRFLSISNLVIYGSFLEEQSFPEILIQAMCFGKPIIAPDLSMIKKYVDDRVNGFLFPKENIGVLTQILFQAISNGKLSPLAQNVASIGKGPAKNLMVTETIEGYSSLLENVLKFPSEVRPPKVVADIPIRLKEEWQWHLFDEIIDSRDFNRTAKTYSFIDEGEEHMNDTNGESSDASRPIDEAFTYTDWEEEKLIEKINARKKREDEE
;
A
#
# COMPACT_ATOMS: atom_id res chain seq x y z
N MET A 1 -15.87 7.11 3.58
CA MET A 1 -16.25 7.27 5.01
C MET A 1 -15.30 8.28 5.65
N MET A 2 -15.73 9.54 5.88
CA MET A 2 -14.91 10.56 6.55
C MET A 2 -14.85 10.25 8.06
N TYR A 3 -13.70 9.81 8.55
CA TYR A 3 -13.45 9.75 10.00
C TYR A 3 -13.36 11.19 10.53
N SER A 4 -14.43 11.61 11.20
CA SER A 4 -14.50 12.88 11.90
C SER A 4 -13.53 12.88 13.09
N VAL A 5 -12.83 14.01 13.29
CA VAL A 5 -11.96 14.34 14.44
C VAL A 5 -12.69 14.22 15.80
N PHE A 6 -14.01 13.97 15.81
CA PHE A 6 -14.87 14.00 16.99
C PHE A 6 -15.09 12.69 17.74
N ASP A 7 -14.42 11.59 17.40
CA ASP A 7 -14.74 10.30 18.01
C ASP A 7 -13.50 9.51 18.45
N ALA A 8 -12.48 10.23 18.91
CA ALA A 8 -11.18 9.69 19.35
C ALA A 8 -11.22 8.88 20.67
N GLY A 9 -12.41 8.58 21.22
CA GLY A 9 -12.55 7.93 22.54
C GLY A 9 -13.20 6.54 22.54
N ASN A 10 -13.88 6.13 21.46
CA ASN A 10 -14.73 4.93 21.47
C ASN A 10 -14.30 3.84 20.48
N TYR A 11 -13.26 4.07 19.69
CA TYR A 11 -12.76 3.07 18.75
C TYR A 11 -11.49 2.41 19.26
N PHE A 12 -11.46 1.09 19.14
CA PHE A 12 -10.28 0.27 19.37
C PHE A 12 -9.90 -0.38 18.04
N VAL A 13 -8.84 0.10 17.42
CA VAL A 13 -8.36 -0.41 16.14
C VAL A 13 -7.49 -1.63 16.42
N ILE A 14 -7.91 -2.79 15.92
CA ILE A 14 -7.12 -4.01 15.94
C ILE A 14 -6.48 -4.14 14.56
N PRO A 15 -5.15 -4.02 14.45
CA PRO A 15 -4.50 -3.95 13.16
C PRO A 15 -4.19 -5.37 12.65
N GLY A 16 -4.11 -5.55 11.33
CA GLY A 16 -3.67 -6.79 10.70
C GLY A 16 -4.80 -7.77 10.35
N THR A 17 -4.61 -8.48 9.24
CA THR A 17 -5.52 -9.51 8.73
C THR A 17 -4.72 -10.55 7.94
N PRO A 18 -5.16 -11.83 7.89
CA PRO A 18 -4.52 -12.86 7.08
C PRO A 18 -4.83 -12.72 5.57
N ASP A 19 -5.80 -11.87 5.18
CA ASP A 19 -6.39 -11.84 3.85
C ASP A 19 -5.37 -11.52 2.74
N GLN A 20 -4.48 -10.56 2.97
CA GLN A 20 -3.45 -10.13 2.02
C GLN A 20 -2.50 -11.28 1.67
N ALA A 21 -2.04 -11.99 2.70
CA ALA A 21 -1.15 -13.13 2.53
C ALA A 21 -1.89 -14.34 1.95
N TRP A 22 -3.16 -14.50 2.31
CA TRP A 22 -4.06 -15.50 1.77
C TRP A 22 -4.27 -15.36 0.27
N GLU A 23 -4.65 -14.17 -0.19
CA GLU A 23 -4.86 -13.84 -1.60
C GLU A 23 -3.58 -13.99 -2.41
N ALA A 24 -2.44 -13.51 -1.88
CA ALA A 24 -1.15 -13.61 -2.55
C ALA A 24 -0.69 -15.05 -2.75
N ASN A 25 -1.00 -15.95 -1.81
CA ASN A 25 -0.71 -17.37 -1.96
C ASN A 25 -1.65 -18.06 -2.93
N SER A 26 -2.95 -17.71 -2.88
CA SER A 26 -3.98 -18.27 -3.76
C SER A 26 -3.71 -17.94 -5.24
N LEU A 27 -3.32 -16.69 -5.56
CA LEU A 27 -3.02 -16.27 -6.94
C LEU A 27 -1.83 -17.00 -7.56
N LYS A 28 -0.78 -17.26 -6.77
CA LYS A 28 0.41 -18.01 -7.24
C LYS A 28 0.09 -19.43 -7.66
N ALA A 29 -0.96 -20.03 -7.11
CA ALA A 29 -1.35 -21.39 -7.43
C ALA A 29 -2.08 -21.49 -8.78
N VAL A 30 -2.65 -20.38 -9.28
CA VAL A 30 -3.59 -20.40 -10.41
C VAL A 30 -3.00 -19.82 -11.70
N ASP A 31 -2.20 -18.76 -11.62
CA ASP A 31 -1.81 -17.99 -12.81
C ASP A 31 -0.33 -18.14 -13.20
N ASN A 32 -0.07 -18.34 -14.50
CA ASN A 32 1.28 -18.23 -15.07
C ASN A 32 1.64 -16.74 -15.25
N GLN A 33 2.76 -16.31 -14.65
CA GLN A 33 3.19 -14.91 -14.67
C GLN A 33 3.41 -14.35 -16.08
N ASP A 34 3.94 -15.17 -17.01
CA ASP A 34 4.22 -14.70 -18.38
C ASP A 34 2.95 -14.41 -19.16
N ASP A 35 1.91 -15.23 -18.96
CA ASP A 35 0.58 -15.04 -19.56
C ASP A 35 -0.12 -13.80 -18.97
N LEU A 36 0.01 -13.56 -17.67
CA LEU A 36 -0.51 -12.35 -17.02
C LEU A 36 0.16 -11.07 -17.53
N ARG A 37 1.49 -11.07 -17.69
CA ARG A 37 2.22 -9.92 -18.22
C ARG A 37 1.76 -9.57 -19.62
N ALA A 38 1.61 -10.57 -20.50
CA ALA A 38 1.11 -10.38 -21.85
C ALA A 38 -0.33 -9.84 -21.86
N LYS A 39 -1.22 -10.37 -21.01
CA LYS A 39 -2.61 -9.90 -20.86
C LYS A 39 -2.69 -8.43 -20.41
N MET A 40 -1.76 -7.99 -19.57
CA MET A 40 -1.66 -6.60 -19.11
C MET A 40 -0.86 -5.69 -20.05
N GLY A 41 -0.38 -6.20 -21.19
CA GLY A 41 0.35 -5.41 -22.18
C GLY A 41 1.83 -5.13 -21.84
N TYR A 42 2.40 -5.87 -20.88
CA TYR A 42 3.83 -5.77 -20.53
C TYR A 42 4.66 -6.80 -21.29
N GLY A 43 5.81 -6.39 -21.80
CA GLY A 43 6.79 -7.28 -22.41
C GLY A 43 7.39 -8.24 -21.38
N HIS A 44 7.88 -9.38 -21.84
CA HIS A 44 8.54 -10.38 -20.98
C HIS A 44 9.77 -9.78 -20.26
N ASP A 45 10.55 -8.95 -20.96
CA ASP A 45 11.79 -8.36 -20.43
C ASP A 45 11.59 -6.96 -19.82
N ASP A 46 10.36 -6.43 -19.82
CA ASP A 46 10.09 -5.12 -19.23
C ASP A 46 10.34 -5.13 -17.72
N PHE A 47 10.96 -4.07 -17.21
CA PHE A 47 11.11 -3.87 -15.78
C PHE A 47 9.94 -3.03 -15.26
N VAL A 48 9.06 -3.64 -14.48
CA VAL A 48 7.82 -3.03 -14.01
C VAL A 48 7.98 -2.55 -12.56
N ILE A 49 7.83 -1.25 -12.33
CA ILE A 49 7.79 -0.64 -11.00
C ILE A 49 6.35 -0.29 -10.66
N ALA A 50 5.86 -0.80 -9.53
CA ALA A 50 4.58 -0.38 -8.96
C ALA A 50 4.80 0.76 -7.96
N ILE A 51 4.17 1.90 -8.15
CA ILE A 51 4.05 2.95 -7.14
C ILE A 51 2.69 2.77 -6.48
N VAL A 52 2.70 2.50 -5.19
CA VAL A 52 1.53 2.32 -4.35
C VAL A 52 1.54 3.39 -3.25
N GLY A 53 0.41 3.66 -2.61
CA GLY A 53 0.33 4.64 -1.54
C GLY A 53 -0.72 4.25 -0.51
N SER A 54 -1.01 5.19 0.39
CA SER A 54 -2.09 5.06 1.35
C SER A 54 -3.43 4.85 0.64
N GLU A 55 -4.29 4.07 1.28
CA GLU A 55 -5.71 3.98 0.90
C GLU A 55 -6.46 5.27 1.26
N PHE A 56 -5.94 6.03 2.22
CA PHE A 56 -6.48 7.33 2.59
C PHE A 56 -6.16 8.37 1.53
N SER A 57 -7.19 9.10 1.11
CA SER A 57 -7.03 10.22 0.21
C SER A 57 -6.69 11.49 0.98
N TYR A 58 -5.56 12.12 0.66
CA TYR A 58 -5.13 13.42 1.19
C TYR A 58 -4.44 14.24 0.09
N SER A 59 -4.37 15.56 0.30
CA SER A 59 -3.90 16.55 -0.69
C SER A 59 -2.43 16.35 -1.11
N GLY A 60 -1.56 15.95 -0.18
CA GLY A 60 -0.13 15.79 -0.40
C GLY A 60 0.26 14.65 -1.36
N LEU A 61 -0.58 13.62 -1.52
CA LEU A 61 -0.23 12.37 -2.21
C LEU A 61 0.29 12.57 -3.64
N TRP A 62 -0.23 13.56 -4.37
CA TRP A 62 0.16 13.80 -5.77
C TRP A 62 1.59 14.35 -5.86
N LEU A 63 1.96 15.21 -4.91
CA LEU A 63 3.32 15.75 -4.81
C LEU A 63 4.32 14.66 -4.40
N GLU A 64 3.89 13.74 -3.55
CA GLU A 64 4.72 12.62 -3.10
C GLU A 64 4.95 11.59 -4.21
N HIS A 65 3.94 11.30 -5.03
CA HIS A 65 4.14 10.50 -6.24
C HIS A 65 5.01 11.22 -7.27
N ALA A 66 4.86 12.53 -7.43
CA ALA A 66 5.75 13.33 -8.28
C ALA A 66 7.21 13.30 -7.80
N PHE A 67 7.41 13.32 -6.48
CA PHE A 67 8.72 13.18 -5.83
C PHE A 67 9.34 11.81 -6.14
N VAL A 68 8.57 10.72 -6.04
CA VAL A 68 9.03 9.37 -6.41
C VAL A 68 9.37 9.28 -7.89
N LEU A 69 8.52 9.83 -8.77
CA LEU A 69 8.80 9.90 -10.21
C LEU A 69 10.08 10.69 -10.49
N GLN A 70 10.31 11.80 -9.81
CA GLN A 70 11.55 12.56 -9.96
C GLN A 70 12.78 11.73 -9.57
N ALA A 71 12.69 10.92 -8.52
CA ALA A 71 13.77 10.03 -8.09
C ALA A 71 14.07 8.90 -9.11
N LEU A 72 13.06 8.48 -9.87
CA LEU A 72 13.14 7.45 -10.91
C LEU A 72 13.71 7.95 -12.25
N LEU A 73 13.72 9.27 -12.49
CA LEU A 73 14.17 9.85 -13.78
C LEU A 73 15.59 9.42 -14.19
N PRO A 74 16.60 9.41 -13.28
CA PRO A 74 17.95 9.01 -13.65
C PRO A 74 18.01 7.55 -14.11
N LEU A 75 17.26 6.64 -13.47
CA LEU A 75 17.18 5.24 -13.89
C LEU A 75 16.62 5.10 -15.30
N PHE A 76 15.60 5.90 -15.65
CA PHE A 76 15.01 5.83 -16.97
C PHE A 76 16.05 6.09 -18.08
N SER A 77 16.98 7.03 -17.85
CA SER A 77 18.06 7.34 -18.78
C SER A 77 19.03 6.16 -18.95
N ASP A 78 19.32 5.43 -17.87
CA ASP A 78 20.16 4.24 -17.90
C ASP A 78 19.53 3.09 -18.71
N PHE A 79 18.22 2.88 -18.60
CA PHE A 79 17.49 1.91 -19.43
C PHE A 79 17.51 2.27 -20.93
N GLN A 80 17.51 3.57 -21.27
CA GLN A 80 17.59 4.02 -22.67
C GLN A 80 19.00 3.92 -23.27
N SER A 81 20.04 4.19 -22.48
CA SER A 81 21.42 4.19 -22.97
C SER A 81 21.92 2.79 -23.38
N ASN A 82 21.37 1.75 -22.76
CA ASN A 82 21.69 0.35 -23.00
C ASN A 82 20.90 -0.20 -24.22
N ASN A 83 21.25 0.28 -25.42
CA ASN A 83 20.65 -0.08 -26.72
C ASN A 83 20.63 -1.59 -27.08
N SER A 84 21.10 -2.49 -26.22
CA SER A 84 21.21 -3.93 -26.46
C SER A 84 20.15 -4.77 -25.74
N SER A 85 19.28 -4.18 -24.92
CA SER A 85 18.27 -4.93 -24.17
C SER A 85 16.86 -4.51 -24.59
N SER A 86 16.02 -5.50 -24.94
CA SER A 86 14.57 -5.40 -25.16
C SER A 86 13.77 -4.96 -23.93
N SER A 87 14.45 -4.56 -22.85
CA SER A 87 13.88 -4.27 -21.54
C SER A 87 13.53 -2.79 -21.44
N HIS A 88 12.25 -2.47 -21.37
CA HIS A 88 11.80 -1.11 -21.09
C HIS A 88 11.44 -0.96 -19.61
N LEU A 89 11.77 0.21 -19.05
CA LEU A 89 11.25 0.59 -17.75
C LEU A 89 9.78 0.99 -17.90
N LYS A 90 8.91 0.34 -17.12
CA LYS A 90 7.48 0.62 -17.03
C LYS A 90 7.14 0.97 -15.60
N VAL A 91 6.42 2.06 -15.40
CA VAL A 91 6.00 2.53 -14.08
C VAL A 91 4.48 2.58 -14.07
N ALA A 92 3.86 1.91 -13.11
CA ALA A 92 2.42 2.03 -12.90
C ALA A 92 2.15 2.60 -11.51
N ILE A 93 1.25 3.56 -11.44
CA ILE A 93 0.69 4.06 -10.18
C ILE A 93 -0.62 3.33 -9.92
N LEU A 94 -0.73 2.66 -8.77
CA LEU A 94 -1.92 1.93 -8.36
C LEU A 94 -2.69 2.73 -7.30
N ARG A 95 -3.98 3.03 -7.54
CA ARG A 95 -4.83 3.75 -6.58
C ARG A 95 -6.33 3.40 -6.66
N GLY A 96 -6.94 3.26 -5.47
CA GLY A 96 -8.35 2.92 -5.22
C GLY A 96 -9.29 4.09 -5.47
N ASN A 97 -9.33 4.50 -6.72
CA ASN A 97 -10.42 5.17 -7.44
C ASN A 97 -9.78 5.69 -8.72
N SER A 98 -10.35 5.36 -9.87
CA SER A 98 -9.89 5.86 -11.16
C SER A 98 -10.43 7.27 -11.42
N SER A 99 -10.38 8.17 -10.42
CA SER A 99 -10.81 9.54 -10.67
C SER A 99 -10.01 10.08 -11.86
N THR A 100 -10.71 10.37 -12.95
CA THR A 100 -10.13 10.72 -14.25
C THR A 100 -9.12 11.87 -14.11
N ASN A 101 -9.38 12.78 -13.17
CA ASN A 101 -8.53 13.89 -12.80
C ASN A 101 -7.14 13.46 -12.28
N TYR A 102 -7.08 12.43 -11.43
CA TYR A 102 -5.80 11.98 -10.87
C TYR A 102 -4.90 11.35 -11.93
N LYS A 103 -5.49 10.49 -12.77
CA LYS A 103 -4.79 9.90 -13.92
C LYS A 103 -4.21 10.99 -14.84
N VAL A 104 -5.03 11.98 -15.22
CA VAL A 104 -4.58 13.09 -16.07
C VAL A 104 -3.46 13.90 -15.40
N ALA A 105 -3.56 14.16 -14.09
CA ALA A 105 -2.54 14.90 -13.35
C ALA A 105 -1.20 14.14 -13.32
N VAL A 106 -1.21 12.85 -13.00
CA VAL A 106 0.00 12.00 -12.98
C VAL A 106 0.65 11.92 -14.36
N GLU A 107 -0.14 11.71 -15.42
CA GLU A 107 0.38 11.66 -16.79
C GLU A 107 0.98 13.02 -17.20
N ALA A 108 0.35 14.13 -16.85
CA ALA A 108 0.86 15.48 -17.11
C ALA A 108 2.17 15.77 -16.35
N ILE A 109 2.26 15.33 -15.08
CA ILE A 109 3.48 15.43 -14.27
C ILE A 109 4.59 14.60 -14.91
N ALA A 110 4.33 13.35 -15.30
CA ALA A 110 5.31 12.49 -15.92
C ALA A 110 5.86 13.09 -17.23
N LEU A 111 4.98 13.62 -18.09
CA LEU A 111 5.38 14.31 -19.31
C LEU A 111 6.22 15.56 -19.02
N LYS A 112 5.85 16.36 -18.02
CA LYS A 112 6.59 17.55 -17.60
C LYS A 112 7.97 17.21 -17.03
N LEU A 113 8.09 16.08 -16.35
CA LEU A 113 9.35 15.54 -15.82
C LEU A 113 10.25 14.96 -16.92
N GLY A 114 9.72 14.74 -18.14
CA GLY A 114 10.49 14.27 -19.30
C GLY A 114 10.30 12.78 -19.61
N TYR A 115 9.35 12.10 -18.99
CA TYR A 115 9.02 10.72 -19.36
C TYR A 115 8.33 10.66 -20.72
N PRO A 116 8.71 9.72 -21.61
CA PRO A 116 7.96 9.44 -22.82
C PRO A 116 6.56 8.94 -22.51
N LYS A 117 5.62 9.28 -23.39
CA LYS A 117 4.22 8.85 -23.29
C LYS A 117 4.13 7.31 -23.20
N GLY A 118 3.35 6.81 -22.24
CA GLY A 118 3.18 5.36 -21.99
C GLY A 118 4.31 4.69 -21.18
N THR A 119 5.21 5.48 -20.58
CA THR A 119 6.19 4.96 -19.61
C THR A 119 5.59 4.89 -18.21
N VAL A 120 4.89 5.97 -17.83
CA VAL A 120 4.18 6.09 -16.55
C VAL A 120 2.69 6.02 -16.86
N GLU A 121 2.01 5.05 -16.27
CA GLU A 121 0.58 4.84 -16.45
C GLU A 121 -0.12 4.78 -15.10
N HIS A 122 -1.33 5.31 -15.03
CA HIS A 122 -2.19 5.11 -13.87
C HIS A 122 -3.13 3.94 -14.17
N ASN A 123 -3.01 2.87 -13.38
CA ASN A 123 -3.93 1.74 -13.44
C ASN A 123 -4.97 1.93 -12.33
N GLY A 124 -6.23 2.17 -12.74
CA GLY A 124 -7.36 2.16 -11.81
C GLY A 124 -7.51 0.77 -11.20
N ILE A 125 -7.89 0.72 -9.92
CA ILE A 125 -8.15 -0.52 -9.19
C ILE A 125 -9.47 -1.12 -9.65
N ASP A 126 -9.53 -1.57 -10.90
CA ASP A 126 -10.61 -2.45 -11.36
C ASP A 126 -10.16 -3.89 -11.12
N GLY A 127 -10.26 -4.35 -9.87
CA GLY A 127 -10.10 -5.75 -9.46
C GLY A 127 -8.74 -6.43 -9.63
N ASP A 128 -7.69 -5.74 -10.11
CA ASP A 128 -6.46 -6.41 -10.58
C ASP A 128 -5.15 -6.01 -9.87
N VAL A 129 -5.23 -5.32 -8.73
CA VAL A 129 -4.06 -4.87 -7.94
C VAL A 129 -3.13 -6.02 -7.59
N ASN A 130 -3.70 -7.12 -7.09
CA ASN A 130 -2.92 -8.28 -6.68
C ASN A 130 -2.21 -8.94 -7.86
N ARG A 131 -2.86 -9.04 -9.02
CA ARG A 131 -2.18 -9.57 -10.22
C ARG A 131 -1.11 -8.60 -10.71
N PHE A 132 -1.36 -7.29 -10.66
CA PHE A 132 -0.36 -6.29 -11.00
C PHE A 132 0.87 -6.37 -10.09
N LEU A 133 0.67 -6.40 -8.77
CA LEU A 133 1.73 -6.60 -7.80
C LEU A 133 2.49 -7.90 -8.08
N SER A 134 1.79 -8.98 -8.43
CA SER A 134 2.40 -10.27 -8.75
C SER A 134 3.34 -10.22 -9.96
N ILE A 135 3.07 -9.37 -10.97
CA ILE A 135 3.92 -9.21 -12.15
C ILE A 135 5.00 -8.13 -12.00
N SER A 136 4.84 -7.22 -11.04
CA SER A 136 5.80 -6.16 -10.77
C SER A 136 7.18 -6.71 -10.40
N ASN A 137 8.24 -5.97 -10.68
CA ASN A 137 9.61 -6.31 -10.29
C ASN A 137 10.00 -5.64 -8.97
N LEU A 138 9.46 -4.45 -8.68
CA LEU A 138 9.78 -3.64 -7.52
C LEU A 138 8.56 -2.82 -7.13
N VAL A 139 8.31 -2.67 -5.82
CA VAL A 139 7.18 -1.87 -5.31
C VAL A 139 7.72 -0.71 -4.48
N ILE A 140 7.26 0.50 -4.78
CA ILE A 140 7.61 1.72 -4.05
C ILE A 140 6.36 2.25 -3.36
N TYR A 141 6.43 2.40 -2.04
CA TYR A 141 5.40 3.10 -1.28
C TYR A 141 5.67 4.60 -1.35
N GLY A 142 4.82 5.31 -2.09
CA GLY A 142 4.95 6.74 -2.40
C GLY A 142 4.10 7.66 -1.54
N SER A 143 3.62 7.19 -0.39
CA SER A 143 2.81 7.98 0.54
C SER A 143 3.58 8.28 1.83
N PHE A 144 3.56 9.53 2.29
CA PHE A 144 4.25 9.97 3.51
C PHE A 144 3.31 10.18 4.71
N LEU A 145 2.06 9.74 4.59
CA LEU A 145 1.09 9.77 5.67
C LEU A 145 1.46 8.75 6.75
N GLU A 146 1.56 9.19 8.00
CA GLU A 146 1.78 8.27 9.13
C GLU A 146 0.47 7.58 9.50
N GLU A 147 0.41 6.27 9.28
CA GLU A 147 -0.76 5.44 9.53
C GLU A 147 -0.67 4.68 10.87
N GLN A 148 -1.81 4.24 11.40
CA GLN A 148 -1.88 3.44 12.64
C GLN A 148 -1.55 1.97 12.44
N SER A 149 -1.53 1.51 11.18
CA SER A 149 -1.30 0.12 10.81
C SER A 149 -0.28 0.05 9.69
N PHE A 150 0.40 -1.09 9.57
CA PHE A 150 1.30 -1.29 8.44
C PHE A 150 0.47 -1.40 7.15
N PRO A 151 0.87 -0.73 6.05
CA PRO A 151 0.08 -0.74 4.82
C PRO A 151 -0.10 -2.14 4.24
N GLU A 152 -1.36 -2.54 4.03
CA GLU A 152 -1.75 -3.87 3.56
C GLU A 152 -1.14 -4.20 2.18
N ILE A 153 -1.07 -3.20 1.30
CA ILE A 153 -0.47 -3.30 -0.03
C ILE A 153 1.02 -3.71 0.03
N LEU A 154 1.75 -3.31 1.09
CA LEU A 154 3.15 -3.71 1.27
C LEU A 154 3.23 -5.16 1.77
N ILE A 155 2.31 -5.60 2.62
CA ILE A 155 2.20 -7.01 3.03
C ILE A 155 2.00 -7.90 1.81
N GLN A 156 1.08 -7.52 0.91
CA GLN A 156 0.83 -8.23 -0.35
C GLN A 156 2.09 -8.30 -1.22
N ALA A 157 2.75 -7.16 -1.46
CA ALA A 157 3.99 -7.08 -2.23
C ALA A 157 5.09 -8.00 -1.66
N MET A 158 5.32 -7.94 -0.34
CA MET A 158 6.30 -8.79 0.32
C MET A 158 5.91 -10.28 0.23
N CYS A 159 4.63 -10.62 0.40
CA CYS A 159 4.15 -11.99 0.24
C CYS A 159 4.39 -12.51 -1.19
N PHE A 160 4.22 -11.67 -2.21
CA PHE A 160 4.60 -11.99 -3.60
C PHE A 160 6.12 -12.13 -3.80
N GLY A 161 6.94 -11.79 -2.80
CA GLY A 161 8.39 -11.79 -2.88
C GLY A 161 8.92 -10.63 -3.71
N LYS A 162 8.21 -9.49 -3.69
CA LYS A 162 8.66 -8.26 -4.35
C LYS A 162 9.45 -7.42 -3.37
N PRO A 163 10.63 -6.91 -3.74
CA PRO A 163 11.32 -5.94 -2.93
C PRO A 163 10.45 -4.69 -2.78
N ILE A 164 10.35 -4.19 -1.55
CA ILE A 164 9.64 -2.95 -1.23
C ILE A 164 10.65 -1.84 -0.95
N ILE A 165 10.35 -0.63 -1.42
CA ILE A 165 11.04 0.60 -1.04
C ILE A 165 10.00 1.51 -0.41
N ALA A 166 10.21 1.95 0.82
CA ALA A 166 9.23 2.72 1.57
C ALA A 166 9.88 3.88 2.34
N PRO A 167 9.13 4.96 2.61
CA PRO A 167 9.61 6.04 3.47
C PRO A 167 9.84 5.52 4.90
N ASP A 168 10.73 6.19 5.62
CA ASP A 168 11.13 5.88 7.00
C ASP A 168 10.08 6.30 8.05
N LEU A 169 8.81 6.05 7.75
CA LEU A 169 7.67 6.28 8.64
C LEU A 169 7.75 5.39 9.88
N SER A 170 7.21 5.87 10.99
CA SER A 170 7.31 5.22 12.30
C SER A 170 6.68 3.83 12.28
N MET A 171 5.49 3.71 11.70
CA MET A 171 4.79 2.44 11.56
C MET A 171 5.51 1.48 10.60
N ILE A 172 6.11 1.98 9.52
CA ILE A 172 6.84 1.16 8.56
C ILE A 172 8.12 0.61 9.20
N LYS A 173 8.89 1.45 9.91
CA LYS A 173 10.11 1.06 10.64
C LYS A 173 9.88 0.04 11.74
N LYS A 174 8.65 -0.12 12.23
CA LYS A 174 8.32 -1.14 13.23
C LYS A 174 8.47 -2.56 12.66
N TYR A 175 8.26 -2.73 11.35
CA TYR A 175 8.26 -4.05 10.70
C TYR A 175 9.29 -4.19 9.58
N VAL A 176 9.85 -3.08 9.09
CA VAL A 176 10.84 -3.06 8.02
C VAL A 176 12.19 -2.60 8.55
N ASP A 177 13.17 -3.48 8.41
CA ASP A 177 14.59 -3.23 8.65
C ASP A 177 15.28 -2.89 7.33
N ASP A 178 15.88 -1.69 7.25
CA ASP A 178 16.52 -1.19 6.04
C ASP A 178 17.60 -2.15 5.51
N ARG A 179 17.50 -2.48 4.22
CA ARG A 179 18.35 -3.42 3.48
C ARG A 179 18.35 -4.86 4.02
N VAL A 180 17.38 -5.22 4.87
CA VAL A 180 17.20 -6.58 5.37
C VAL A 180 15.96 -7.22 4.77
N ASN A 181 14.77 -6.65 5.02
CA ASN A 181 13.49 -7.14 4.51
C ASN A 181 12.73 -6.11 3.66
N GLY A 182 13.26 -4.89 3.55
CA GLY A 182 12.83 -3.83 2.65
C GLY A 182 13.91 -2.75 2.55
N PHE A 183 13.67 -1.72 1.74
CA PHE A 183 14.53 -0.53 1.70
C PHE A 183 13.79 0.66 2.28
N LEU A 184 14.47 1.45 3.10
CA LEU A 184 13.89 2.65 3.70
C LEU A 184 14.58 3.91 3.20
N PHE A 185 13.80 4.96 2.93
CA PHE A 185 14.32 6.27 2.56
C PHE A 185 13.71 7.40 3.40
N PRO A 186 14.46 8.48 3.69
CA PRO A 186 13.89 9.65 4.34
C PRO A 186 12.87 10.34 3.42
N LYS A 187 11.65 10.60 3.93
CA LYS A 187 10.49 11.14 3.16
C LYS A 187 10.77 12.39 2.28
N GLU A 188 11.80 13.17 2.58
CA GLU A 188 12.14 14.41 1.84
C GLU A 188 13.50 14.33 1.13
N ASN A 189 14.13 13.16 1.08
CA ASN A 189 15.45 12.99 0.46
C ASN A 189 15.39 12.17 -0.84
N ILE A 190 15.12 12.87 -1.96
CA ILE A 190 15.13 12.30 -3.31
C ILE A 190 16.46 11.60 -3.61
N GLY A 191 17.59 12.21 -3.16
CA GLY A 191 18.92 11.68 -3.42
C GLY A 191 19.12 10.27 -2.86
N VAL A 192 18.62 10.01 -1.64
CA VAL A 192 18.69 8.69 -1.02
C VAL A 192 17.78 7.70 -1.74
N LEU A 193 16.56 8.09 -2.11
CA LEU A 193 15.66 7.24 -2.89
C LEU A 193 16.29 6.85 -4.24
N THR A 194 16.87 7.80 -4.97
CA THR A 194 17.60 7.54 -6.22
C THR A 194 18.80 6.60 -6.01
N GLN A 195 19.55 6.75 -4.92
CA GLN A 195 20.66 5.85 -4.60
C GLN A 195 20.18 4.42 -4.33
N ILE A 196 19.12 4.25 -3.54
CA ILE A 196 18.50 2.94 -3.27
C ILE A 196 18.03 2.30 -4.57
N LEU A 197 17.40 3.09 -5.44
CA LEU A 197 16.94 2.67 -6.75
C LEU A 197 18.08 2.12 -7.63
N PHE A 198 19.24 2.80 -7.68
CA PHE A 198 20.44 2.29 -8.35
C PHE A 198 21.11 1.08 -7.67
N GLN A 199 20.92 0.91 -6.35
CA GLN A 199 21.37 -0.29 -5.64
C GLN A 199 20.45 -1.47 -5.92
N ALA A 200 19.14 -1.22 -6.03
CA ALA A 200 18.11 -2.23 -6.21
C ALA A 200 18.02 -2.71 -7.68
N ILE A 201 18.37 -1.84 -8.64
CA ILE A 201 18.26 -2.11 -10.07
C ILE A 201 19.64 -2.00 -10.73
N SER A 202 20.04 -3.05 -11.46
CA SER A 202 21.29 -3.11 -12.19
C SER A 202 21.08 -3.76 -13.55
N ASN A 203 21.58 -3.12 -14.62
CA ASN A 203 21.49 -3.62 -16.00
C ASN A 203 20.07 -4.04 -16.41
N GLY A 204 19.08 -3.22 -16.06
CA GLY A 204 17.68 -3.47 -16.39
C GLY A 204 16.99 -4.58 -15.59
N LYS A 205 17.64 -5.10 -14.54
CA LYS A 205 17.13 -6.21 -13.72
C LYS A 205 17.28 -5.90 -12.23
N LEU A 206 16.58 -6.67 -11.39
CA LEU A 206 16.79 -6.60 -9.94
C LEU A 206 18.20 -7.04 -9.60
N SER A 207 18.88 -6.27 -8.78
CA SER A 207 20.19 -6.61 -8.27
C SER A 207 20.12 -7.83 -7.32
N PRO A 208 21.24 -8.56 -7.14
CA PRO A 208 21.29 -9.66 -6.16
C PRO A 208 20.94 -9.22 -4.74
N LEU A 209 21.27 -7.97 -4.38
CA LEU A 209 20.89 -7.38 -3.09
C LEU A 209 19.37 -7.29 -2.96
N ALA A 210 18.68 -6.71 -3.95
CA ALA A 210 17.23 -6.57 -3.91
C ALA A 210 16.51 -7.93 -3.94
N GLN A 211 17.02 -8.90 -4.69
CA GLN A 211 16.50 -10.27 -4.67
C GLN A 211 16.62 -10.93 -3.30
N ASN A 212 17.78 -10.74 -2.63
CA ASN A 212 18.00 -11.27 -1.30
C ASN A 212 17.07 -10.62 -0.26
N VAL A 213 16.96 -9.28 -0.28
CA VAL A 213 16.05 -8.52 0.59
C VAL A 213 14.60 -9.00 0.42
N ALA A 214 14.15 -9.16 -0.82
CA ALA A 214 12.81 -9.66 -1.11
C ALA A 214 12.59 -11.10 -0.60
N SER A 215 13.60 -11.97 -0.73
CA SER A 215 13.53 -13.34 -0.23
C SER A 215 13.46 -13.41 1.29
N ILE A 216 14.19 -12.54 1.99
CA ILE A 216 14.17 -12.46 3.47
C ILE A 216 12.82 -11.94 3.95
N GLY A 217 12.29 -10.88 3.33
CA GLY A 217 11.02 -10.27 3.75
C GLY A 217 9.79 -11.13 3.47
N LYS A 218 9.83 -12.01 2.46
CA LYS A 218 8.68 -12.82 2.02
C LYS A 218 8.12 -13.75 3.10
N GLY A 219 8.99 -14.43 3.84
CA GLY A 219 8.58 -15.42 4.84
C GLY A 219 7.81 -14.80 6.00
N PRO A 220 8.40 -13.82 6.71
CA PRO A 220 7.74 -13.13 7.82
C PRO A 220 6.49 -12.35 7.43
N ALA A 221 6.42 -11.80 6.20
CA ALA A 221 5.31 -10.96 5.77
C ALA A 221 3.93 -11.61 5.91
N LYS A 222 3.81 -12.94 5.74
CA LYS A 222 2.52 -13.62 5.89
C LYS A 222 1.97 -13.50 7.32
N ASN A 223 2.86 -13.44 8.31
CA ASN A 223 2.51 -13.38 9.73
C ASN A 223 2.73 -11.98 10.31
N LEU A 224 2.76 -10.94 9.47
CA LEU A 224 2.90 -9.58 9.96
C LEU A 224 1.71 -9.22 10.87
N MET A 225 2.00 -8.59 11.99
CA MET A 225 1.00 -8.06 12.94
C MET A 225 0.12 -9.09 13.66
N VAL A 226 0.38 -10.41 13.52
CA VAL A 226 -0.39 -11.47 14.17
C VAL A 226 -0.48 -11.25 15.69
N THR A 227 0.63 -10.86 16.31
CA THR A 227 0.68 -10.64 17.75
C THR A 227 -0.25 -9.51 18.16
N GLU A 228 -0.15 -8.36 17.49
CA GLU A 228 -1.00 -7.20 17.71
C GLU A 228 -2.49 -7.54 17.48
N THR A 229 -2.80 -8.31 16.43
CA THR A 229 -4.18 -8.73 16.16
C THR A 229 -4.72 -9.61 17.28
N ILE A 230 -3.98 -10.63 17.69
CA ILE A 230 -4.42 -11.61 18.68
C ILE A 230 -4.53 -10.99 20.06
N GLU A 231 -3.57 -10.18 20.46
CA GLU A 231 -3.61 -9.47 21.73
C GLU A 231 -4.71 -8.41 21.74
N GLY A 232 -4.95 -7.73 20.61
CA GLY A 232 -6.05 -6.79 20.44
C GLY A 232 -7.41 -7.46 20.65
N TYR A 233 -7.70 -8.54 19.92
CA TYR A 233 -8.96 -9.27 20.10
C TYR A 233 -9.10 -9.88 21.49
N SER A 234 -8.01 -10.43 22.04
CA SER A 234 -8.05 -11.01 23.40
C SER A 234 -8.36 -9.95 24.46
N SER A 235 -7.78 -8.75 24.31
CA SER A 235 -8.05 -7.61 25.19
C SER A 235 -9.51 -7.14 25.08
N LEU A 236 -10.10 -7.16 23.88
CA LEU A 236 -11.51 -6.85 23.66
C LEU A 236 -12.42 -7.86 24.37
N LEU A 237 -12.11 -9.15 24.22
CA LEU A 237 -12.86 -10.23 24.89
C LEU A 237 -12.77 -10.11 26.41
N GLU A 238 -11.60 -9.79 26.96
CA GLU A 238 -11.40 -9.67 28.41
C GLU A 238 -12.10 -8.45 29.02
N ASN A 239 -12.05 -7.30 28.35
CA ASN A 239 -12.42 -6.01 28.96
C ASN A 239 -13.77 -5.44 28.51
N VAL A 240 -14.26 -5.78 27.31
CA VAL A 240 -15.45 -5.15 26.72
C VAL A 240 -16.66 -6.08 26.76
N LEU A 241 -16.47 -7.37 26.51
CA LEU A 241 -17.59 -8.32 26.50
C LEU A 241 -17.99 -8.72 27.92
N LYS A 242 -19.27 -8.50 28.24
CA LYS A 242 -19.88 -9.01 29.48
C LYS A 242 -20.36 -10.43 29.24
N PHE A 243 -19.73 -11.40 29.89
CA PHE A 243 -20.14 -12.79 29.80
C PHE A 243 -21.26 -13.10 30.83
N PRO A 244 -22.28 -13.89 30.45
CA PRO A 244 -23.24 -14.46 31.40
C PRO A 244 -22.53 -15.32 32.45
N SER A 245 -23.15 -15.49 33.63
CA SER A 245 -22.58 -16.29 34.73
C SER A 245 -22.34 -17.76 34.39
N GLU A 246 -23.03 -18.27 33.36
CA GLU A 246 -22.93 -19.64 32.87
C GLU A 246 -21.69 -19.87 31.98
N VAL A 247 -21.06 -18.80 31.50
CA VAL A 247 -19.90 -18.86 30.61
C VAL A 247 -18.63 -18.68 31.44
N ARG A 248 -17.68 -19.59 31.23
CA ARG A 248 -16.35 -19.46 31.84
C ARG A 248 -15.67 -18.20 31.27
N PRO A 249 -15.17 -17.27 32.11
CA PRO A 249 -14.50 -16.08 31.62
C PRO A 249 -13.25 -16.43 30.82
N PRO A 250 -12.84 -15.58 29.86
CA PRO A 250 -11.59 -15.77 29.13
C PRO A 250 -10.41 -15.79 30.10
N LYS A 251 -9.34 -16.51 29.71
CA LYS A 251 -8.06 -16.45 30.41
C LYS A 251 -7.36 -15.13 30.09
N VAL A 252 -6.43 -14.73 30.94
CA VAL A 252 -5.63 -13.51 30.77
C VAL A 252 -4.83 -13.60 29.46
N VAL A 253 -4.70 -12.49 28.73
CA VAL A 253 -3.93 -12.41 27.47
C VAL A 253 -2.48 -12.93 27.60
N ALA A 254 -1.88 -12.80 28.78
CA ALA A 254 -0.54 -13.28 29.10
C ALA A 254 -0.40 -14.82 29.05
N ASP A 255 -1.51 -15.55 29.23
CA ASP A 255 -1.52 -17.02 29.26
C ASP A 255 -1.61 -17.65 27.86
N ILE A 256 -1.82 -16.85 26.82
CA ILE A 256 -1.91 -17.35 25.44
C ILE A 256 -0.53 -17.89 25.03
N PRO A 257 -0.45 -19.16 24.58
CA PRO A 257 0.81 -19.75 24.10
C PRO A 257 1.49 -18.89 23.03
N ILE A 258 2.80 -18.67 23.18
CA ILE A 258 3.61 -17.82 22.28
C ILE A 258 3.43 -18.23 20.80
N ARG A 259 3.42 -19.53 20.50
CA ARG A 259 3.22 -20.04 19.14
C ARG A 259 1.92 -19.58 18.48
N LEU A 260 0.87 -19.34 19.28
CA LEU A 260 -0.39 -18.83 18.75
C LEU A 260 -0.31 -17.33 18.47
N LYS A 261 0.60 -16.58 19.10
CA LYS A 261 0.79 -15.14 18.88
C LYS A 261 1.73 -14.82 17.71
N GLU A 262 2.56 -15.76 17.29
CA GLU A 262 3.60 -15.55 16.28
C GLU A 262 3.12 -15.85 14.85
N GLU A 263 2.16 -16.76 14.67
CA GLU A 263 1.68 -17.16 13.35
C GLU A 263 0.17 -17.33 13.29
N TRP A 264 -0.41 -16.96 12.15
CA TRP A 264 -1.79 -17.32 11.84
C TRP A 264 -1.93 -18.84 11.84
N GLN A 265 -3.10 -19.32 12.24
CA GLN A 265 -3.44 -20.73 12.17
C GLN A 265 -3.82 -21.10 10.71
N TRP A 266 -2.83 -21.05 9.82
CA TRP A 266 -2.99 -21.20 8.36
C TRP A 266 -3.78 -22.44 7.96
N HIS A 267 -3.58 -23.55 8.66
CA HIS A 267 -4.29 -24.81 8.43
C HIS A 267 -5.82 -24.70 8.52
N LEU A 268 -6.35 -23.74 9.28
CA LEU A 268 -7.79 -23.49 9.38
C LEU A 268 -8.35 -22.82 8.12
N PHE A 269 -7.50 -22.15 7.36
CA PHE A 269 -7.88 -21.51 6.12
C PHE A 269 -7.77 -22.48 4.94
N ASP A 270 -6.90 -23.50 4.98
CA ASP A 270 -6.69 -24.45 3.88
C ASP A 270 -8.01 -25.06 3.34
N GLU A 271 -8.97 -25.37 4.22
CA GLU A 271 -10.31 -25.87 3.84
C GLU A 271 -11.15 -24.86 3.04
N ILE A 272 -10.84 -23.56 3.16
CA ILE A 272 -11.51 -22.47 2.46
C ILE A 272 -11.00 -22.35 1.01
N ILE A 273 -9.75 -22.75 0.73
CA ILE A 273 -9.14 -22.70 -0.63
C ILE A 273 -9.94 -23.56 -1.59
N ASP A 274 -10.27 -24.77 -1.17
CA ASP A 274 -10.91 -25.77 -2.03
C ASP A 274 -12.38 -25.45 -2.35
N SER A 275 -13.01 -24.53 -1.58
CA SER A 275 -14.45 -24.26 -1.67
C SER A 275 -14.83 -23.00 -2.45
N ARG A 276 -13.88 -22.10 -2.72
CA ARG A 276 -14.16 -20.83 -3.41
C ARG A 276 -13.56 -20.79 -4.81
N ASP A 277 -14.43 -20.96 -5.80
CA ASP A 277 -14.22 -20.38 -7.13
C ASP A 277 -13.90 -18.88 -6.94
N PHE A 278 -12.65 -18.52 -7.21
CA PHE A 278 -12.01 -17.21 -7.07
C PHE A 278 -12.87 -16.03 -7.57
N ASN A 279 -13.82 -16.29 -8.46
CA ASN A 279 -14.72 -15.31 -9.06
C ASN A 279 -15.85 -14.78 -8.17
N ARG A 280 -16.21 -15.45 -7.07
CA ARG A 280 -17.45 -15.10 -6.35
C ARG A 280 -17.26 -14.02 -5.28
N THR A 281 -16.13 -13.98 -4.59
CA THR A 281 -15.87 -12.98 -3.54
C THR A 281 -15.46 -11.63 -4.12
N ALA A 282 -14.60 -11.60 -5.15
CA ALA A 282 -14.26 -10.38 -5.89
C ALA A 282 -15.50 -9.69 -6.48
N LYS A 283 -16.45 -10.47 -7.03
CA LYS A 283 -17.75 -9.96 -7.48
C LYS A 283 -18.62 -9.41 -6.35
N THR A 284 -18.51 -9.92 -5.12
CA THR A 284 -19.43 -9.52 -4.05
C THR A 284 -19.08 -8.14 -3.50
N TYR A 285 -17.79 -7.78 -3.47
CA TYR A 285 -17.33 -6.44 -3.08
C TYR A 285 -17.45 -5.41 -4.19
N SER A 286 -17.27 -5.79 -5.47
CA SER A 286 -17.45 -4.87 -6.59
C SER A 286 -18.84 -4.25 -6.66
N PHE A 287 -19.89 -4.98 -6.25
CA PHE A 287 -21.26 -4.42 -6.17
C PHE A 287 -21.43 -3.41 -5.02
N ILE A 288 -20.66 -3.56 -3.94
CA ILE A 288 -20.68 -2.61 -2.81
C ILE A 288 -19.91 -1.36 -3.21
N ASP A 289 -18.74 -1.51 -3.85
CA ASP A 289 -17.94 -0.41 -4.37
C ASP A 289 -18.69 0.36 -5.47
N GLU A 290 -19.32 -0.34 -6.43
CA GLU A 290 -20.23 0.29 -7.41
C GLU A 290 -21.37 1.04 -6.70
N GLY A 291 -21.94 0.47 -5.65
CA GLY A 291 -22.99 1.12 -4.85
C GLY A 291 -22.52 2.38 -4.13
N GLU A 292 -21.31 2.36 -3.56
CA GLU A 292 -20.68 3.53 -2.92
C GLU A 292 -20.29 4.62 -3.93
N GLU A 293 -19.78 4.25 -5.11
CA GLU A 293 -19.48 5.17 -6.21
C GLU A 293 -20.75 5.88 -6.69
N HIS A 294 -21.84 5.13 -6.94
CA HIS A 294 -23.12 5.72 -7.34
C HIS A 294 -23.71 6.63 -6.25
N MET A 295 -23.56 6.27 -4.96
CA MET A 295 -24.02 7.14 -3.86
C MET A 295 -23.20 8.43 -3.72
N ASN A 296 -21.89 8.39 -3.99
CA ASN A 296 -21.04 9.57 -3.96
C ASN A 296 -21.31 10.50 -5.16
N ASP A 297 -21.55 9.95 -6.34
CA ASP A 297 -21.89 10.73 -7.54
C ASP A 297 -23.28 11.40 -7.44
N THR A 298 -24.26 10.70 -6.85
CA THR A 298 -25.63 11.23 -6.72
C THR A 298 -25.72 12.41 -5.74
N ASN A 299 -24.79 12.54 -4.79
CA ASN A 299 -24.72 13.68 -3.86
C ASN A 299 -24.04 14.92 -4.46
N GLY A 300 -23.45 14.83 -5.66
CA GLY A 300 -22.84 15.95 -6.37
C GLY A 300 -23.79 16.73 -7.29
N GLU A 301 -24.96 16.17 -7.62
CA GLU A 301 -25.86 16.72 -8.64
C GLU A 301 -27.23 17.15 -8.08
N SER A 302 -27.24 18.04 -7.07
CA SER A 302 -28.42 18.90 -6.87
C SER A 302 -28.10 20.22 -6.17
N SER A 303 -27.81 21.25 -6.97
CA SER A 303 -28.49 22.57 -6.96
C SER A 303 -27.58 23.72 -7.40
N ASP A 304 -28.22 24.59 -8.16
CA ASP A 304 -27.76 25.63 -9.08
C ASP A 304 -26.87 26.78 -8.54
N ALA A 305 -26.18 27.41 -9.48
CA ALA A 305 -25.72 28.81 -9.55
C ALA A 305 -24.48 29.32 -8.75
N SER A 306 -23.36 29.41 -9.50
CA SER A 306 -22.37 30.49 -9.52
C SER A 306 -21.75 30.96 -8.19
N ARG A 307 -20.56 30.44 -7.85
CA ARG A 307 -19.52 31.15 -7.07
C ARG A 307 -18.12 30.75 -7.57
N PRO A 308 -17.14 31.67 -7.62
CA PRO A 308 -15.80 31.39 -8.14
C PRO A 308 -15.08 30.44 -7.16
N ILE A 309 -14.71 29.26 -7.65
CA ILE A 309 -14.07 28.18 -6.87
C ILE A 309 -12.57 28.47 -6.60
N ASP A 310 -11.99 29.51 -7.22
CA ASP A 310 -10.56 29.79 -7.19
C ASP A 310 -10.01 30.59 -5.98
N GLU A 311 -10.84 31.13 -5.07
CA GLU A 311 -10.35 31.89 -3.90
C GLU A 311 -10.58 31.22 -2.53
N ALA A 312 -11.32 30.09 -2.48
CA ALA A 312 -11.45 29.30 -1.25
C ALA A 312 -10.27 28.33 -1.03
N PHE A 313 -9.54 27.99 -2.11
CA PHE A 313 -8.30 27.22 -2.08
C PHE A 313 -7.11 28.15 -1.84
N THR A 314 -6.76 28.40 -0.56
CA THR A 314 -5.38 28.77 -0.14
C THR A 314 -5.26 29.07 1.36
N TYR A 315 -6.35 29.25 2.11
CA TYR A 315 -6.25 29.61 3.53
C TYR A 315 -6.65 28.46 4.48
N THR A 316 -7.75 27.76 4.21
CA THR A 316 -8.23 26.64 5.04
C THR A 316 -7.30 25.43 4.99
N ASP A 317 -6.80 25.09 3.81
CA ASP A 317 -5.91 23.94 3.61
C ASP A 317 -4.54 24.16 4.28
N TRP A 318 -4.09 25.42 4.32
CA TRP A 318 -2.85 25.82 4.99
C TRP A 318 -3.00 25.87 6.52
N GLU A 319 -4.21 26.18 7.02
CA GLU A 319 -4.49 26.09 8.45
C GLU A 319 -4.62 24.63 8.91
N GLU A 320 -5.14 23.74 8.08
CA GLU A 320 -5.27 22.31 8.38
C GLU A 320 -3.91 21.59 8.44
N GLU A 321 -3.04 21.81 7.45
CA GLU A 321 -1.66 21.30 7.43
C GLU A 321 -0.87 21.78 8.68
N LYS A 322 -1.01 23.06 9.02
CA LYS A 322 -0.36 23.66 10.20
C LYS A 322 -0.91 23.11 11.51
N LEU A 323 -2.15 22.63 11.52
CA LEU A 323 -2.78 22.01 12.68
C LEU A 323 -2.28 20.57 12.86
N ILE A 324 -2.14 19.83 11.76
CA ILE A 324 -1.54 18.48 11.73
C ILE A 324 -0.07 18.53 12.18
N GLU A 325 0.72 19.46 11.66
CA GLU A 325 2.12 19.65 12.10
C GLU A 325 2.22 20.00 13.59
N LYS A 326 1.32 20.85 14.10
CA LYS A 326 1.28 21.20 15.54
C LYS A 326 0.91 20.01 16.42
N ILE A 327 -0.03 19.16 15.98
CA ILE A 327 -0.41 17.95 16.71
C ILE A 327 0.77 16.96 16.73
N ASN A 328 1.42 16.75 15.59
CA ASN A 328 2.58 15.85 15.50
C ASN A 328 3.77 16.34 16.33
N ALA A 329 4.04 17.65 16.33
CA ALA A 329 5.09 18.26 17.16
C ALA A 329 4.77 18.27 18.67
N ARG A 330 3.48 18.20 19.04
CA ARG A 330 3.06 18.06 20.44
C ARG A 330 3.22 16.61 20.90
N LYS A 331 2.76 15.66 20.09
CA LYS A 331 2.89 14.23 20.36
C LYS A 331 4.35 13.81 20.54
N LYS A 332 5.24 14.33 19.68
CA LYS A 332 6.69 14.11 19.78
C LYS A 332 7.33 14.64 21.08
N ARG A 333 6.79 15.72 21.68
CA ARG A 333 7.28 16.24 22.96
C ARG A 333 6.76 15.46 24.16
N GLU A 334 5.55 14.90 24.05
CA GLU A 334 4.95 14.06 25.09
C GLU A 334 5.59 12.66 25.12
N ASP A 335 6.15 12.19 23.99
CA ASP A 335 6.91 10.93 23.90
C ASP A 335 8.40 11.06 24.33
N GLU A 336 8.91 12.29 24.50
CA GLU A 336 10.31 12.58 24.89
C GLU A 336 10.46 12.96 26.40
N GLU A 337 9.36 13.05 27.17
CA GLU A 337 9.35 13.25 28.64
C GLU A 337 9.20 11.93 29.43
#